data_AF-A0A494G8V9-F1
#
_entry.id   AF-A0A494G8V9-F1
#
_cell.length_a   1.000
_cell.length_b   1.000
_cell.length_c   1.000
_cell.angle_alpha   90.00
_cell.angle_beta   90.00
_cell.angle_gamma   90.00
#
_symmetry.space_group_name_H-M   'P 1'
#
loop_
_entity.id
_entity.type
_entity.pdbx_description
1 polymer ?
#
loop_
_entity_poly.entity_id
_entity_poly.type
_entity_poly.pdbx_seq_one_letter_code
_entity_poly.pdbx_strand_id
1 'polypeptide(L)'
;MDRIVENLCKKKFQVTGKSTFKDEFVTAGGVDLKEINFKNMSSKILSNFYIAGEVLNIDAVTGGFNFQACWSEAWLIAQDLNNL
;
A
#
# COMPACT_ATOMS: atom_id res chain seq x y z
N MET A 1 -38.43 -19.26 11.78
CA MET A 1 -37.03 -19.35 12.23
C MET A 1 -36.09 -19.16 11.05
N ASP A 2 -36.39 -19.77 9.90
CA ASP A 2 -35.58 -19.70 8.67
C ASP A 2 -35.28 -18.28 8.17
N ARG A 3 -36.28 -17.38 8.22
CA ARG A 3 -36.09 -15.97 7.85
C ARG A 3 -35.07 -15.22 8.72
N ILE A 4 -34.92 -15.61 10.00
CA ILE A 4 -33.93 -15.00 10.90
C ILE A 4 -32.53 -15.49 10.51
N VAL A 5 -32.38 -16.80 10.31
CA VAL A 5 -31.11 -17.42 9.88
C VAL A 5 -30.63 -16.84 8.54
N GLU A 6 -31.55 -16.67 7.58
CA GLU A 6 -31.24 -16.07 6.28
C GLU A 6 -30.75 -14.61 6.43
N ASN A 7 -31.43 -13.80 7.25
CA ASN A 7 -31.06 -12.40 7.47
C ASN A 7 -29.75 -12.20 8.24
N LEU A 8 -29.36 -13.14 9.11
CA LEU A 8 -28.13 -13.02 9.90
C LEU A 8 -26.92 -13.62 9.20
N CYS A 9 -27.10 -14.75 8.51
CA CYS A 9 -25.97 -15.51 7.99
C CYS A 9 -25.78 -15.42 6.47
N LYS A 10 -26.81 -14.99 5.72
CA LYS A 10 -26.81 -15.05 4.24
C LYS A 10 -27.37 -13.80 3.57
N LYS A 11 -27.55 -12.70 4.31
CA LYS A 11 -28.15 -11.48 3.79
C LYS A 11 -27.24 -10.85 2.74
N LYS A 12 -27.81 -10.65 1.54
CA LYS A 12 -27.15 -9.92 0.46
C LYS A 12 -27.46 -8.44 0.61
N PHE A 13 -26.44 -7.61 0.47
CA PHE A 13 -26.57 -6.16 0.46
C PHE A 13 -26.17 -5.65 -0.92
N GLN A 14 -26.95 -4.71 -1.46
CA GLN A 14 -26.59 -4.02 -2.69
C GLN A 14 -25.56 -2.94 -2.37
N VAL A 15 -24.40 -3.02 -2.99
CA VAL A 15 -23.34 -2.00 -2.86
C VAL A 15 -23.53 -0.97 -3.97
N THR A 16 -23.73 0.30 -3.59
CA THR A 16 -24.01 1.41 -4.53
C THR A 16 -22.82 2.35 -4.73
N GLY A 17 -21.71 2.15 -4.01
CA GLY A 17 -20.52 2.98 -4.12
C GLY A 17 -19.58 2.80 -2.93
N LYS A 18 -18.53 3.63 -2.89
CA LYS A 18 -17.63 3.80 -1.75
C LYS A 18 -18.04 5.05 -0.95
N SER A 19 -17.59 5.15 0.30
CA SER A 19 -17.85 6.33 1.14
C SER A 19 -17.35 7.62 0.45
N THR A 20 -18.10 8.72 0.60
CA THR A 20 -17.78 10.04 0.04
C THR A 20 -16.79 10.82 0.91
N PHE A 21 -16.65 10.44 2.18
CA PHE A 21 -15.68 11.00 3.11
C PHE A 21 -14.46 10.08 3.13
N LYS A 22 -13.29 10.64 2.77
CA LYS A 22 -11.99 9.97 2.62
C LYS A 22 -11.44 9.42 3.95
N ASP A 23 -12.13 8.45 4.54
CA ASP A 23 -11.58 7.61 5.61
C ASP A 23 -10.79 6.43 5.01
N GLU A 24 -10.18 6.64 3.85
CA GLU A 24 -9.33 5.66 3.20
C GLU A 24 -7.97 5.70 3.91
N PHE A 25 -7.62 4.59 4.55
CA PHE A 25 -6.40 4.49 5.35
C PHE A 25 -5.11 4.36 4.52
N VAL A 26 -5.26 3.92 3.27
CA VAL A 26 -4.16 3.59 2.35
C VAL A 26 -4.63 3.88 0.92
N THR A 27 -3.72 4.35 0.09
CA THR A 27 -3.89 4.57 -1.34
C THR A 27 -3.45 3.33 -2.11
N ALA A 28 -4.35 2.75 -2.92
CA ALA A 28 -3.97 1.73 -3.88
C ALA A 28 -3.52 2.38 -5.20
N GLY A 29 -2.39 1.96 -5.74
CA GLY A 29 -1.73 2.65 -6.86
C GLY A 29 -0.51 3.47 -6.42
N GLY A 30 0.16 4.10 -7.38
CA GLY A 30 1.35 4.91 -7.13
C GLY A 30 2.35 4.83 -8.29
N VAL A 31 3.61 5.13 -8.01
CA VAL A 31 4.72 5.01 -8.97
C VAL A 31 4.88 3.56 -9.43
N ASP A 32 5.08 3.34 -10.74
CA ASP A 32 5.29 2.00 -11.30
C ASP A 32 6.57 1.37 -10.74
N LEU A 33 6.40 0.21 -10.11
CA LEU A 33 7.48 -0.56 -9.50
C LEU A 33 8.56 -0.98 -10.50
N LYS A 34 8.25 -1.04 -11.80
CA LYS A 34 9.24 -1.31 -12.84
C LYS A 34 10.30 -0.22 -12.94
N GLU A 35 10.00 0.99 -12.50
CA GLU A 35 10.89 2.16 -12.53
C GLU A 35 11.82 2.24 -11.31
N ILE A 36 11.69 1.30 -10.36
CA ILE A 36 12.41 1.31 -9.08
C ILE A 36 13.39 0.14 -8.98
N ASN A 37 14.60 0.42 -8.51
CA ASN A 37 15.58 -0.60 -8.16
C ASN A 37 15.36 -1.08 -6.72
N PHE A 38 14.70 -2.21 -6.52
CA PHE A 38 14.40 -2.75 -5.19
C PHE A 38 15.60 -3.15 -4.33
N LYS A 39 16.83 -3.12 -4.86
CA LYS A 39 18.03 -3.36 -4.04
C LYS A 39 18.35 -2.17 -3.13
N ASN A 40 18.07 -0.95 -3.58
CA ASN A 40 18.42 0.29 -2.86
C ASN A 40 17.34 1.38 -2.94
N MET A 41 16.21 1.07 -3.57
CA MET A 41 15.07 1.97 -3.80
C MET A 41 15.37 3.21 -4.64
N SER A 42 16.45 3.19 -5.44
CA SER A 42 16.73 4.27 -6.39
C SER A 42 15.82 4.21 -7.62
N SER A 43 15.54 5.37 -8.21
CA SER A 43 14.86 5.47 -9.49
C SER A 43 15.79 4.99 -10.62
N LYS A 44 15.22 4.23 -11.56
CA LYS A 44 15.88 3.83 -12.81
C LYS A 44 15.83 4.92 -13.88
N ILE A 45 15.02 5.95 -13.68
CA ILE A 45 14.79 7.04 -14.65
C ILE A 45 15.57 8.29 -14.23
N LEU A 46 15.53 8.63 -12.94
CA LEU A 46 16.15 9.83 -12.40
C LEU A 46 17.40 9.46 -11.58
N SER A 47 18.54 10.04 -11.94
CA SER A 47 19.79 9.86 -11.20
C SER A 47 19.73 10.53 -9.83
N ASN A 48 20.33 9.87 -8.82
CA ASN A 48 20.37 10.33 -7.42
C ASN A 48 18.99 10.63 -6.80
N PHE A 49 17.95 9.94 -7.27
CA PHE A 49 16.59 10.07 -6.80
C PHE A 49 16.12 8.74 -6.20
N TYR A 50 15.49 8.80 -5.02
CA TYR A 50 15.02 7.65 -4.27
C TYR A 50 13.56 7.86 -3.88
N ILE A 51 12.83 6.75 -3.76
CA ILE A 51 11.41 6.77 -3.41
C ILE A 51 11.14 5.65 -2.40
N ALA A 52 10.38 5.95 -1.35
CA ALA A 52 9.91 4.99 -0.36
C ALA A 52 8.53 5.40 0.18
N GLY A 53 7.83 4.44 0.76
CA GLY A 53 6.52 4.57 1.36
C GLY A 53 5.38 4.49 0.34
N GLU A 54 4.21 4.94 0.79
CA GLU A 54 2.90 4.80 0.11
C GLU A 54 2.80 5.53 -1.24
N VAL A 55 3.82 6.30 -1.64
CA VAL A 55 3.88 6.89 -2.98
C VAL A 55 4.19 5.84 -4.06
N LEU A 56 4.81 4.73 -3.68
CA LEU A 56 5.00 3.57 -4.55
C LEU A 56 3.68 2.85 -4.74
N ASN A 57 3.52 2.16 -5.87
CA ASN A 57 2.39 1.27 -6.12
C ASN A 57 2.49 -0.02 -5.25
N ILE A 58 2.45 0.16 -3.93
CA ILE A 58 2.52 -0.86 -2.89
C ILE A 58 1.46 -0.50 -1.84
N ASP A 59 0.42 -1.31 -1.79
CA ASP A 59 -0.61 -1.24 -0.76
C ASP A 59 -0.84 -2.62 -0.14
N ALA A 60 -1.18 -2.63 1.14
CA ALA A 60 -1.41 -3.86 1.89
C ALA A 60 -2.66 -3.77 2.78
N VAL A 61 -3.15 -4.94 3.19
CA VAL A 61 -4.22 -5.06 4.19
C VAL A 61 -3.84 -4.38 5.51
N THR A 62 -4.84 -4.06 6.33
CA THR A 62 -4.62 -3.52 7.68
C THR A 62 -3.88 -4.52 8.56
N GLY A 63 -3.06 -4.02 9.50
CA GLY A 63 -2.26 -4.86 10.40
C GLY A 63 -0.79 -4.48 10.49
N GLY A 64 -0.40 -3.29 10.04
CA GLY A 64 0.97 -2.78 10.12
C GLY A 64 1.84 -3.04 8.88
N PHE A 65 1.30 -3.68 7.85
CA PHE A 65 2.06 -4.04 6.64
C PHE A 65 2.54 -2.83 5.83
N ASN A 66 1.72 -1.78 5.69
CA ASN A 66 2.13 -0.55 5.00
C ASN A 66 3.28 0.15 5.75
N PHE A 67 3.26 0.13 7.09
CA PHE A 67 4.37 0.62 7.89
C PHE A 67 5.63 -0.23 7.66
N GLN A 68 5.50 -1.56 7.73
CA GLN A 68 6.64 -2.46 7.50
C GLN A 68 7.30 -2.23 6.13
N ALA A 69 6.51 -2.04 5.07
CA ALA A 69 7.01 -1.70 3.74
C ALA A 69 7.81 -0.38 3.77
N CYS A 70 7.19 0.69 4.26
CA CYS A 70 7.82 2.00 4.40
C CYS A 70 9.15 1.96 5.17
N TRP A 71 9.20 1.25 6.32
CA TRP A 71 10.42 1.14 7.12
C TRP A 71 11.53 0.36 6.41
N SER A 72 11.19 -0.73 5.73
CA SER A 72 12.16 -1.58 5.03
C SER A 72 12.78 -0.83 3.86
N GLU A 73 11.95 -0.12 3.09
CA GLU A 73 12.38 0.70 1.94
C GLU A 73 13.28 1.85 2.38
N ALA A 74 12.87 2.61 3.40
CA ALA A 74 13.67 3.70 3.95
C ALA A 74 15.03 3.22 4.49
N TRP A 75 15.07 2.02 5.09
CA TRP A 75 16.32 1.43 5.57
C TRP A 75 17.28 1.08 4.42
N LEU A 76 16.78 0.55 3.30
CA LEU A 76 17.60 0.29 2.11
C LEU A 76 18.19 1.57 1.52
N ILE A 77 17.39 2.65 1.44
CA ILE A 77 17.88 3.97 1.01
C ILE A 77 19.00 4.45 1.94
N ALA A 78 18.78 4.34 3.26
CA ALA A 78 19.76 4.78 4.24
C ALA A 78 21.07 3.99 4.15
N GLN A 79 21.04 2.68 3.89
CA GLN A 79 22.27 1.91 3.69
C GLN A 79 23.04 2.33 2.44
N ASP A 80 22.34 2.48 1.31
CA ASP A 80 22.95 2.87 0.03
C ASP A 80 23.59 4.26 0.11
N LEU A 81 22.91 5.23 0.73
CA LEU A 81 23.43 6.59 0.91
C LEU A 81 24.62 6.66 1.88
N ASN A 82 24.68 5.77 2.86
CA ASN A 82 25.78 5.73 3.84
C ASN A 82 26.96 4.87 3.38
N ASN A 83 26.90 4.25 2.20
CA ASN A 83 27.90 3.27 1.71
C ASN A 83 28.20 2.15 2.74
N LEU A 84 27.18 1.68 3.46
CA LEU A 84 27.26 0.49 4.32
C LEU A 84 27.12 -0.80 3.49
#